data_AF-A0AAD7IVX5-F1
#
_entry.id   AF-A0AAD7IVX5-F1
#
_cell.length_a   1.000
_cell.length_b   1.000
_cell.length_c   1.000
_cell.angle_alpha   90.00
_cell.angle_beta   90.00
_cell.angle_gamma   90.00
#
_symmetry.space_group_name_H-M   'P 1'
#
loop_
_entity.id
_entity.type
_entity.pdbx_description
1 polymer ?
#
loop_
_entity_poly.entity_id
_entity_poly.type
_entity_poly.pdbx_seq_one_letter_code
_entity_poly.pdbx_strand_id
1 'polypeptide(L)'
;MPPGRKRARGSSPGGTPDTLGDDENDGRSSPFPGLLSGGNVLVSRNISTAVVNYAKKQKLRGDQLIQVETFLADTQTVRDAKTFVNILALQNDVQKIIAAQPAYAVSSDLKVNIQAYVPPVMLSAGLAAYKGELPVLLVFDIIKKHRFNTPPGFENNPADCNKILKEIGEAFTQNRARFKKILLASVKIRRDKKLVDLPPNKHQNLFALAQAFVEGTNCRISPGLCGRIALMRKVFLLHPGSDFWDQLDEHLVVMRTLANGDSDESDLLFEGLIDKDKEQHGSVDIVYQGAGTIQEEVDAAIAANAIDATITVNPDALAADDTINGPGGSEAGPSNGD
;
A
#
# COMPACT_ATOMS: atom_id res chain seq x y z
N MET A 1 -41.25 -16.80 -2.98
CA MET A 1 -40.99 -18.02 -3.78
C MET A 1 -39.63 -17.87 -4.46
N PRO A 2 -38.63 -18.69 -4.15
CA PRO A 2 -37.33 -18.65 -4.82
C PRO A 2 -37.25 -19.73 -5.92
N PRO A 3 -36.67 -19.47 -7.10
CA PRO A 3 -36.26 -20.55 -7.99
C PRO A 3 -34.88 -21.07 -7.57
N GLY A 4 -34.77 -22.40 -7.58
CA GLY A 4 -33.65 -23.15 -7.04
C GLY A 4 -32.51 -23.44 -8.03
N ARG A 5 -31.39 -23.83 -7.42
CA ARG A 5 -30.36 -24.80 -7.84
C ARG A 5 -29.83 -24.76 -9.28
N LYS A 6 -28.49 -24.86 -9.39
CA LYS A 6 -27.82 -26.01 -10.04
C LYS A 6 -26.39 -26.19 -9.51
N ARG A 7 -26.15 -27.32 -8.84
CA ARG A 7 -24.82 -27.87 -8.54
C ARG A 7 -24.37 -28.67 -9.75
N ALA A 8 -23.13 -28.48 -10.21
CA ALA A 8 -22.49 -29.38 -11.15
C ALA A 8 -21.56 -30.34 -10.37
N ARG A 9 -21.88 -31.63 -10.44
CA ARG A 9 -20.99 -32.75 -10.12
C ARG A 9 -20.26 -33.11 -11.40
N GLY A 10 -18.93 -33.14 -11.38
CA GLY A 10 -18.11 -33.81 -12.38
C GLY A 10 -17.37 -34.97 -11.72
N SER A 11 -17.80 -36.18 -12.03
CA SER A 11 -17.11 -37.44 -11.78
C SER A 11 -16.57 -37.94 -13.12
N SER A 12 -15.35 -38.48 -13.17
CA SER A 12 -14.96 -39.67 -13.96
C SER A 12 -13.43 -39.88 -14.04
N PRO A 13 -12.95 -41.09 -14.42
CA PRO A 13 -11.99 -41.88 -13.61
C PRO A 13 -10.74 -42.37 -14.38
N GLY A 14 -9.88 -43.13 -13.70
CA GLY A 14 -8.78 -43.94 -14.26
C GLY A 14 -7.47 -43.68 -13.50
N GLY A 15 -6.76 -44.63 -12.88
CA GLY A 15 -6.77 -46.09 -12.98
C GLY A 15 -5.60 -46.57 -13.84
N THR A 16 -4.44 -46.83 -13.23
CA THR A 16 -3.60 -48.03 -13.49
C THR A 16 -2.62 -48.29 -12.34
N PRO A 17 -2.25 -49.58 -12.11
CA PRO A 17 -1.37 -50.06 -11.04
C PRO A 17 0.07 -50.31 -11.52
N ASP A 18 0.88 -50.81 -10.58
CA ASP A 18 2.18 -51.50 -10.74
C ASP A 18 3.43 -50.65 -10.96
N THR A 19 4.29 -50.59 -9.93
CA THR A 19 5.62 -51.20 -10.03
C THR A 19 6.14 -51.58 -8.65
N LEU A 20 6.26 -52.88 -8.43
CA LEU A 20 7.05 -53.52 -7.38
C LEU A 20 8.52 -53.19 -7.63
N GLY A 21 9.16 -52.56 -6.64
CA GLY A 21 10.61 -52.40 -6.56
C GLY A 21 11.06 -53.02 -5.25
N ASP A 22 11.37 -54.30 -5.29
CA ASP A 22 12.11 -55.02 -4.27
C ASP A 22 13.55 -54.50 -4.27
N ASP A 23 13.89 -53.67 -3.30
CA ASP A 23 15.29 -53.42 -2.92
C ASP A 23 15.55 -54.11 -1.58
N GLU A 24 15.98 -55.37 -1.69
CA GLU A 24 16.67 -56.10 -0.65
C GLU A 24 17.96 -55.34 -0.29
N ASN A 25 17.94 -54.57 0.79
CA ASN A 25 19.16 -54.10 1.43
C ASN A 25 19.42 -54.93 2.69
N ASP A 26 20.12 -56.02 2.47
CA ASP A 26 20.72 -56.86 3.49
C ASP A 26 21.80 -56.11 4.29
N GLY A 27 21.74 -56.31 5.61
CA GLY A 27 22.95 -56.49 6.39
C GLY A 27 23.67 -55.22 6.84
N ARG A 28 23.30 -54.76 8.05
CA ARG A 28 24.26 -54.55 9.15
C ARG A 28 23.51 -54.29 10.46
N SER A 29 23.09 -55.38 11.09
CA SER A 29 22.70 -55.41 12.50
C SER A 29 23.95 -55.19 13.37
N SER A 30 24.26 -53.92 13.65
CA SER A 30 25.16 -53.57 14.74
C SER A 30 24.38 -53.67 16.06
N PRO A 31 24.80 -54.51 17.02
CA PRO A 31 24.17 -54.57 18.33
C PRO A 31 24.56 -53.31 19.09
N PHE A 32 23.66 -52.34 19.20
CA PHE A 32 23.82 -51.24 20.15
C PHE A 32 23.81 -51.83 21.57
N PRO A 33 24.92 -51.76 22.33
CA PRO A 33 24.96 -52.23 23.70
C PRO A 33 24.16 -51.26 24.56
N GLY A 34 23.35 -51.84 25.46
CA GLY A 34 22.39 -51.13 26.28
C GLY A 34 22.98 -49.97 27.08
N LEU A 35 22.22 -48.88 27.11
CA LEU A 35 22.34 -47.80 28.09
C LEU A 35 20.97 -47.16 28.29
N LEU A 36 20.01 -47.96 28.74
CA LEU A 36 18.80 -47.48 29.43
C LEU A 36 18.87 -47.95 30.88
N SER A 37 19.94 -47.57 31.59
CA SER A 37 19.91 -47.56 33.05
C SER A 37 19.06 -46.35 33.48
N GLY A 38 17.74 -46.51 33.34
CA GLY A 38 16.75 -45.55 33.79
C GLY A 38 16.72 -45.56 35.32
N GLY A 39 17.67 -44.87 35.93
CA GLY A 39 17.60 -44.56 37.36
C GLY A 39 16.29 -43.84 37.61
N ASN A 40 15.35 -44.49 38.30
CA ASN A 40 14.13 -43.86 38.81
C ASN A 40 14.53 -42.76 39.80
N VAL A 41 14.79 -41.55 39.30
CA VAL A 41 14.93 -40.38 40.14
C VAL A 41 13.54 -40.07 40.68
N LEU A 42 13.27 -40.55 41.89
CA LEU A 42 12.08 -40.17 42.65
C LEU A 42 12.06 -38.65 42.77
N VAL A 43 11.03 -38.02 42.20
CA VAL A 43 10.80 -36.59 42.34
C VAL A 43 10.63 -36.29 43.83
N SER A 44 11.49 -35.43 44.37
CA SER A 44 11.42 -35.03 45.78
C SER A 44 10.04 -34.45 46.08
N ARG A 45 9.41 -34.90 47.18
CA ARG A 45 8.08 -34.43 47.65
C ARG A 45 8.00 -32.89 47.76
N ASN A 46 9.13 -32.24 48.02
CA ASN A 46 9.24 -30.78 48.08
C ASN A 46 9.01 -30.14 46.72
N ILE A 47 9.52 -30.74 45.63
CA ILE A 47 9.34 -30.25 44.26
C ILE A 47 7.87 -30.36 43.86
N SER A 48 7.24 -31.51 44.10
CA SER A 48 5.83 -31.69 43.75
C SER A 48 4.92 -30.68 44.46
N THR A 49 5.16 -30.45 45.76
CA THR A 49 4.41 -29.45 46.54
C THR A 49 4.63 -28.04 45.99
N ALA A 50 5.87 -27.70 45.63
CA ALA A 50 6.20 -26.40 45.04
C ALA A 50 5.52 -26.19 43.67
N VAL A 51 5.55 -27.19 42.78
CA VAL A 51 4.92 -27.13 41.45
C VAL A 51 3.40 -27.02 41.56
N VAL A 52 2.75 -27.78 42.45
CA VAL A 52 1.30 -27.66 42.66
C VAL A 52 0.92 -26.30 43.24
N ASN A 53 1.68 -25.77 44.19
CA ASN A 53 1.46 -24.42 44.71
C ASN A 53 1.66 -23.36 43.62
N TYR A 54 2.64 -23.54 42.74
CA TYR A 54 2.83 -22.68 41.57
C TYR A 54 1.65 -22.77 40.59
N ALA A 55 1.17 -23.97 40.28
CA ALA A 55 -0.01 -24.20 39.44
C ALA A 55 -1.28 -23.54 40.02
N LYS A 56 -1.49 -23.60 41.35
CA LYS A 56 -2.57 -22.89 42.04
C LYS A 56 -2.43 -21.37 41.91
N LYS A 57 -1.21 -20.83 42.03
CA LYS A 57 -0.94 -19.39 41.79
C LYS A 57 -1.24 -18.97 40.35
N GLN A 58 -1.03 -19.85 39.38
CA GLN A 58 -1.42 -19.63 37.97
C GLN A 58 -2.91 -19.85 37.69
N LYS A 59 -3.72 -20.09 38.74
CA LYS A 59 -5.18 -20.25 38.67
C LYS A 59 -5.63 -21.40 37.74
N LEU A 60 -4.85 -22.49 37.68
CA LEU A 60 -5.31 -23.70 37.01
C LEU A 60 -6.59 -24.25 37.68
N ARG A 61 -7.48 -24.80 36.86
CA ARG A 61 -8.73 -25.41 37.32
C ARG A 61 -8.47 -26.71 38.10
N GLY A 62 -9.46 -27.17 38.88
CA GLY A 62 -9.32 -28.37 39.71
C GLY A 62 -8.97 -29.64 38.92
N ASP A 63 -9.57 -29.82 37.73
CA ASP A 63 -9.26 -30.91 36.80
C ASP A 63 -7.80 -30.87 36.32
N GLN A 64 -7.27 -29.67 36.06
CA GLN A 64 -5.89 -29.46 35.61
C GLN A 64 -4.88 -29.70 36.74
N LEU A 65 -5.21 -29.35 37.99
CA LEU A 65 -4.35 -29.63 39.14
C LEU A 65 -4.17 -31.13 39.36
N ILE A 66 -5.24 -31.93 39.21
CA ILE A 66 -5.17 -33.40 39.26
C ILE A 66 -4.24 -33.94 38.16
N GLN A 67 -4.29 -33.37 36.95
CA GLN A 67 -3.38 -33.76 35.87
C GLN A 67 -1.92 -33.43 36.18
N VAL A 68 -1.64 -32.28 36.80
CA VAL A 68 -0.28 -31.90 37.23
C VAL A 68 0.24 -32.87 38.29
N GLU A 69 -0.56 -33.18 39.30
CA GLU A 69 -0.20 -34.15 40.35
C GLU A 69 0.05 -35.55 39.75
N THR A 70 -0.81 -35.99 38.84
CA THR A 70 -0.66 -37.26 38.12
C THR A 70 0.64 -37.27 37.30
N PHE A 71 0.91 -36.20 36.55
CA PHE A 71 2.12 -36.08 35.73
C PHE A 71 3.40 -36.10 36.56
N LEU A 72 3.41 -35.46 37.74
CA LEU A 72 4.55 -35.50 38.66
C LEU A 72 4.77 -36.88 39.27
N ALA A 73 3.71 -37.68 39.43
CA ALA A 73 3.77 -39.05 39.94
C ALA A 73 4.21 -40.08 38.89
N ASP A 74 4.07 -39.78 37.59
CA ASP A 74 4.47 -40.67 36.50
C ASP A 74 6.00 -40.86 36.41
N THR A 75 6.43 -41.94 35.74
CA THR A 75 7.84 -42.13 35.38
C THR A 75 8.27 -41.13 34.29
N GLN A 76 9.58 -40.92 34.12
CA GLN A 76 10.10 -40.01 33.09
C GLN A 76 9.60 -40.40 31.69
N THR A 77 9.68 -41.68 31.32
CA THR A 77 9.21 -42.17 30.02
C THR A 77 7.72 -41.90 29.80
N VAL A 78 6.89 -42.07 30.85
CA VAL A 78 5.44 -41.79 30.75
C VAL A 78 5.19 -40.28 30.62
N ARG A 79 5.93 -39.44 31.34
CA ARG A 79 5.86 -37.98 31.19
C ARG A 79 6.23 -37.52 29.79
N ASP A 80 7.30 -38.08 29.21
CA ASP A 80 7.76 -37.74 27.87
C ASP A 80 6.70 -38.14 26.83
N ALA A 81 6.13 -39.35 26.96
CA ALA A 81 5.03 -39.81 26.10
C ALA A 81 3.79 -38.91 26.22
N LYS A 82 3.37 -38.57 27.44
CA LYS A 82 2.24 -37.64 27.67
C LYS A 82 2.50 -36.26 27.06
N THR A 83 3.72 -35.75 27.20
CA THR A 83 4.12 -34.45 26.63
C THR A 83 4.04 -34.48 25.10
N PHE A 84 4.56 -35.52 24.46
CA PHE A 84 4.49 -35.68 23.01
C PHE A 84 3.03 -35.77 22.52
N VAL A 85 2.18 -36.56 23.19
CA VAL A 85 0.75 -36.64 22.86
C VAL A 85 0.06 -35.28 23.00
N ASN A 86 0.36 -34.53 24.06
CA ASN A 86 -0.20 -33.19 24.25
C ASN A 86 0.26 -32.19 23.18
N ILE A 87 1.52 -32.28 22.73
CA ILE A 87 2.02 -31.45 21.62
C ILE A 87 1.24 -31.76 20.34
N LEU A 88 1.01 -33.04 20.02
CA LEU A 88 0.21 -33.44 18.85
C LEU A 88 -1.26 -32.98 18.97
N ALA A 89 -1.85 -33.09 20.16
CA ALA A 89 -3.21 -32.61 20.40
C ALA A 89 -3.30 -31.09 20.20
N LEU A 90 -2.33 -30.33 20.73
CA LEU A 90 -2.24 -28.90 20.55
C LEU A 90 -2.02 -28.51 19.08
N GLN A 91 -1.19 -29.26 18.35
CA GLN A 91 -1.02 -29.07 16.91
C GLN A 91 -2.35 -29.28 16.16
N ASN A 92 -3.13 -30.31 16.50
CA ASN A 92 -4.44 -30.54 15.91
C ASN A 92 -5.42 -29.39 16.20
N ASP A 93 -5.44 -28.89 17.44
CA ASP A 93 -6.31 -27.79 17.81
C ASP A 93 -5.89 -26.46 17.15
N VAL A 94 -4.59 -26.21 17.01
CA VAL A 94 -4.06 -25.08 16.20
C VAL A 94 -4.51 -25.21 14.74
N GLN A 95 -4.41 -26.40 14.14
CA GLN A 95 -4.86 -26.62 12.76
C GLN A 95 -6.38 -26.41 12.61
N LYS A 96 -7.19 -26.82 13.58
CA LYS A 96 -8.64 -26.52 13.59
C LYS A 96 -8.90 -25.03 13.66
N ILE A 97 -8.17 -24.30 14.50
CA ILE A 97 -8.31 -22.83 14.62
C ILE A 97 -7.95 -22.16 13.30
N ILE A 98 -6.84 -22.56 12.66
CA ILE A 98 -6.41 -22.04 11.35
C ILE A 98 -7.47 -22.35 10.29
N ALA A 99 -7.99 -23.58 10.24
CA ALA A 99 -9.01 -23.98 9.27
C ALA A 99 -10.37 -23.27 9.49
N ALA A 100 -10.68 -22.89 10.73
CA ALA A 100 -11.89 -22.15 11.07
C ALA A 100 -11.72 -20.63 10.93
N GLN A 101 -10.50 -20.12 10.75
CA GLN A 101 -10.24 -18.70 10.65
C GLN A 101 -10.89 -18.15 9.37
N PRO A 102 -11.67 -17.05 9.44
CA PRO A 102 -12.21 -16.43 8.25
C PRO A 102 -11.08 -15.96 7.34
N ALA A 103 -11.30 -16.01 6.03
CA ALA A 103 -10.38 -15.43 5.08
C ALA A 103 -10.15 -13.95 5.44
N TYR A 104 -8.88 -13.54 5.48
CA TYR A 104 -8.53 -12.16 5.80
C TYR A 104 -9.27 -11.18 4.89
N ALA A 105 -9.79 -10.13 5.49
CA ALA A 105 -10.40 -8.98 4.83
C ALA A 105 -9.75 -7.71 5.37
N VAL A 106 -9.55 -6.73 4.50
CA VAL A 106 -9.01 -5.42 4.88
C VAL A 106 -9.98 -4.76 5.87
N SER A 107 -9.49 -4.45 7.07
CA SER A 107 -10.30 -3.84 8.12
C SER A 107 -10.76 -2.42 7.74
N SER A 108 -11.88 -1.96 8.32
CA SER A 108 -12.37 -0.58 8.13
C SER A 108 -11.32 0.46 8.49
N ASP A 109 -10.57 0.21 9.57
CA ASP A 109 -9.57 1.13 10.09
C ASP A 109 -8.35 1.22 9.15
N LEU A 110 -7.94 0.09 8.56
CA LEU A 110 -6.89 0.09 7.54
C LEU A 110 -7.36 0.85 6.29
N LYS A 111 -8.63 0.73 5.88
CA LYS A 111 -9.18 1.54 4.77
C LYS A 111 -9.12 3.04 5.06
N VAL A 112 -9.46 3.47 6.29
CA VAL A 112 -9.36 4.87 6.71
C VAL A 112 -7.90 5.36 6.62
N ASN A 113 -6.94 4.58 7.10
CA ASN A 113 -5.52 4.92 7.01
C ASN A 113 -5.04 4.99 5.55
N ILE A 114 -5.43 4.02 4.69
CA ILE A 114 -5.14 4.06 3.25
C ILE A 114 -5.68 5.37 2.63
N GLN A 115 -6.93 5.72 2.92
CA GLN A 115 -7.54 6.96 2.40
C GLN A 115 -6.85 8.23 2.92
N ALA A 116 -6.25 8.21 4.12
CA ALA A 116 -5.52 9.33 4.66
C ALA A 116 -4.16 9.57 3.96
N TYR A 117 -3.49 8.50 3.50
CA TYR A 117 -2.16 8.59 2.88
C TYR A 117 -2.18 8.74 1.35
N VAL A 118 -3.26 8.34 0.66
CA VAL A 118 -3.36 8.46 -0.80
C VAL A 118 -3.31 9.93 -1.29
N PRO A 119 -4.10 10.88 -0.76
CA PRO A 119 -4.05 12.27 -1.23
C PRO A 119 -2.68 12.93 -1.04
N PRO A 120 -2.00 12.83 0.11
CA PRO A 120 -0.64 13.34 0.27
C PRO A 120 0.36 12.78 -0.74
N VAL A 121 0.30 11.48 -1.06
CA VAL A 121 1.16 10.87 -2.10
C VAL A 121 0.86 11.48 -3.47
N MET A 122 -0.42 11.63 -3.83
CA MET A 122 -0.80 12.27 -5.09
C MET A 122 -0.41 13.75 -5.16
N LEU A 123 -0.40 14.46 -4.03
CA LEU A 123 -0.08 15.88 -3.97
C LEU A 123 1.41 16.17 -3.77
N SER A 124 2.23 15.12 -3.61
CA SER A 124 3.68 15.26 -3.47
C SER A 124 4.33 15.78 -4.75
N ALA A 125 5.22 16.76 -4.59
CA ALA A 125 6.02 17.30 -5.69
C ALA A 125 7.05 16.29 -6.22
N GLY A 126 7.42 15.28 -5.43
CA GLY A 126 8.36 14.23 -5.81
C GLY A 126 7.72 13.05 -6.56
N LEU A 127 6.39 13.02 -6.71
CA LEU A 127 5.72 11.87 -7.33
C LEU A 127 6.06 11.77 -8.82
N ALA A 128 6.65 10.65 -9.21
CA ALA A 128 7.07 10.38 -10.58
C ALA A 128 5.93 10.14 -11.58
N ALA A 129 4.83 9.52 -11.14
CA ALA A 129 3.67 9.22 -11.97
C ALA A 129 2.41 9.03 -11.10
N TYR A 130 1.25 9.39 -11.64
CA TYR A 130 -0.08 9.25 -11.03
C TYR A 130 -0.74 7.91 -11.36
N LYS A 131 -0.29 7.23 -12.42
CA LYS A 131 -0.72 5.87 -12.78
C LYS A 131 0.38 4.85 -12.51
N GLY A 132 0.00 3.58 -12.65
CA GLY A 132 0.91 2.45 -12.51
C GLY A 132 1.06 1.97 -11.08
N GLU A 133 2.05 1.11 -10.88
CA GLU A 133 2.28 0.40 -9.62
C GLU A 133 3.03 1.27 -8.60
N LEU A 134 3.91 2.15 -9.07
CA LEU A 134 4.76 2.99 -8.22
C LEU A 134 3.99 3.77 -7.12
N PRO A 135 2.95 4.57 -7.43
CA PRO A 135 2.18 5.26 -6.38
C PRO A 135 1.49 4.31 -5.39
N VAL A 136 1.08 3.12 -5.85
CA VAL A 136 0.45 2.09 -5.00
C VAL A 136 1.47 1.49 -4.04
N LEU A 137 2.68 1.19 -4.52
CA LEU A 137 3.76 0.65 -3.70
C LEU A 137 4.25 1.65 -2.65
N LEU A 138 4.32 2.94 -2.98
CA LEU A 138 4.65 4.00 -2.01
C LEU A 138 3.71 3.99 -0.80
N VAL A 139 2.39 3.96 -1.03
CA VAL A 139 1.42 3.85 0.06
C VAL A 139 1.56 2.51 0.77
N PHE A 140 1.77 1.41 0.04
CA PHE A 140 1.93 0.08 0.63
C PHE A 140 3.13 0.00 1.59
N ASP A 141 4.26 0.60 1.24
CA ASP A 141 5.45 0.64 2.11
C ASP A 141 5.22 1.49 3.36
N ILE A 142 4.47 2.60 3.26
CA ILE A 142 4.03 3.37 4.43
C ILE A 142 3.14 2.49 5.34
N ILE A 143 2.18 1.74 4.77
CA ILE A 143 1.33 0.81 5.55
C ILE A 143 2.19 -0.28 6.23
N LYS A 144 3.18 -0.84 5.53
CA LYS A 144 4.11 -1.84 6.10
C LYS A 144 4.92 -1.28 7.25
N LYS A 145 5.45 -0.06 7.10
CA LYS A 145 6.25 0.64 8.12
C LYS A 145 5.45 0.85 9.41
N HIS A 146 4.20 1.28 9.30
CA HIS A 146 3.35 1.59 10.45
C HIS A 146 2.53 0.43 11.00
N ARG A 147 2.42 -0.68 10.27
CA ARG A 147 1.65 -1.87 10.67
C ARG A 147 0.20 -1.56 11.05
N PHE A 148 -0.46 -0.66 10.31
CA PHE A 148 -1.83 -0.24 10.61
C PHE A 148 -2.84 -1.40 10.56
N ASN A 149 -3.14 -2.01 11.71
CA ASN A 149 -4.08 -3.13 11.82
C ASN A 149 -3.85 -4.25 10.78
N THR A 150 -2.60 -4.47 10.38
CA THR A 150 -2.24 -5.54 9.45
C THR A 150 -1.98 -6.83 10.22
N PRO A 151 -2.36 -8.01 9.68
CA PRO A 151 -2.07 -9.28 10.31
C PRO A 151 -0.55 -9.48 10.49
N PRO A 152 -0.10 -10.12 11.59
CA PRO A 152 1.31 -10.47 11.74
C PRO A 152 1.79 -11.33 10.56
N GLY A 153 2.89 -10.92 9.93
CA GLY A 153 3.49 -11.65 8.81
C GLY A 153 2.69 -11.65 7.51
N PHE A 154 1.76 -10.69 7.32
CA PHE A 154 0.96 -10.58 6.09
C PHE A 154 1.82 -10.48 4.82
N GLU A 155 3.06 -9.97 4.93
CA GLU A 155 4.00 -9.86 3.81
C GLU A 155 4.38 -11.21 3.21
N ASN A 156 4.33 -12.27 4.02
CA ASN A 156 4.63 -13.63 3.59
C ASN A 156 3.40 -14.30 2.94
N ASN A 157 2.24 -13.64 2.93
CA ASN A 157 1.02 -14.12 2.30
C ASN A 157 0.66 -13.25 1.08
N PRO A 158 1.03 -13.67 -0.15
CA PRO A 158 0.72 -12.92 -1.36
C PRO A 158 -0.76 -12.61 -1.55
N ALA A 159 -1.66 -13.50 -1.10
CA ALA A 159 -3.10 -13.28 -1.22
C ALA A 159 -3.58 -12.11 -0.35
N ASP A 160 -2.99 -11.92 0.83
CA ASP A 160 -3.34 -10.84 1.75
C ASP A 160 -2.69 -9.51 1.33
N CYS A 161 -1.44 -9.55 0.86
CA CYS A 161 -0.80 -8.41 0.21
C CYS A 161 -1.64 -7.89 -0.95
N ASN A 162 -2.09 -8.77 -1.85
CA ASN A 162 -2.90 -8.40 -3.01
C ASN A 162 -4.24 -7.75 -2.63
N LYS A 163 -4.85 -8.15 -1.51
CA LYS A 163 -6.09 -7.50 -1.02
C LYS A 163 -5.81 -6.05 -0.57
N ILE A 164 -4.69 -5.81 0.10
CA ILE A 164 -4.29 -4.46 0.54
C ILE A 164 -3.93 -3.60 -0.67
N LEU A 165 -3.11 -4.11 -1.60
CA LEU A 165 -2.74 -3.41 -2.83
C LEU A 165 -3.97 -3.04 -3.67
N LYS A 166 -4.95 -3.95 -3.77
CA LYS A 166 -6.22 -3.69 -4.44
C LYS A 166 -6.98 -2.53 -3.78
N GLU A 167 -7.08 -2.52 -2.45
CA GLU A 167 -7.76 -1.44 -1.73
C GLU A 167 -7.06 -0.08 -1.95
N ILE A 168 -5.72 -0.07 -1.92
CA ILE A 168 -4.93 1.13 -2.23
C ILE A 168 -5.21 1.62 -3.66
N GLY A 169 -5.21 0.72 -4.65
CA GLY A 169 -5.53 1.05 -6.04
C GLY A 169 -6.96 1.59 -6.23
N GLU A 170 -7.94 1.06 -5.50
CA GLU A 170 -9.29 1.59 -5.46
C GLU A 170 -9.32 3.02 -4.87
N ALA A 171 -8.59 3.27 -3.78
CA ALA A 171 -8.48 4.59 -3.16
C ALA A 171 -7.81 5.62 -4.09
N PHE A 172 -6.76 5.25 -4.84
CA PHE A 172 -6.19 6.11 -5.90
C PHE A 172 -7.19 6.40 -7.00
N THR A 173 -7.99 5.42 -7.41
CA THR A 173 -9.01 5.59 -8.44
C THR A 173 -10.09 6.58 -7.99
N GLN A 174 -10.55 6.47 -6.74
CA GLN A 174 -11.51 7.40 -6.16
C GLN A 174 -10.95 8.82 -6.04
N ASN A 175 -9.70 8.98 -5.56
CA ASN A 175 -9.06 10.29 -5.45
C ASN A 175 -8.79 10.93 -6.81
N ARG A 176 -8.38 10.17 -7.81
CA ARG A 176 -8.28 10.66 -9.20
C ARG A 176 -9.63 11.18 -9.70
N ALA A 177 -10.71 10.43 -9.51
CA ALA A 177 -12.05 10.90 -9.90
C ALA A 177 -12.46 12.17 -9.13
N ARG A 178 -12.11 12.28 -7.84
CA ARG A 178 -12.31 13.48 -7.02
C ARG A 178 -11.53 14.68 -7.58
N PHE A 179 -10.23 14.53 -7.84
CA PHE A 179 -9.37 15.60 -8.33
C PHE A 179 -9.85 16.15 -9.68
N LYS A 180 -10.25 15.28 -10.61
CA LYS A 180 -10.86 15.73 -11.88
C LYS A 180 -12.13 16.56 -11.68
N LYS A 181 -12.96 16.21 -10.69
CA LYS A 181 -14.17 17.00 -10.36
C LYS A 181 -13.82 18.38 -9.80
N ILE A 182 -12.78 18.46 -8.96
CA ILE A 182 -12.28 19.73 -8.42
C ILE A 182 -11.75 20.61 -9.56
N LEU A 183 -10.91 20.06 -10.45
CA LEU A 183 -10.41 20.77 -11.63
C LEU A 183 -11.55 21.24 -12.53
N LEU A 184 -12.53 20.38 -12.82
CA LEU A 184 -13.70 20.74 -13.61
C LEU A 184 -14.48 21.92 -12.99
N ALA A 185 -14.72 21.89 -11.68
CA ALA A 185 -15.43 22.96 -10.97
C ALA A 185 -14.64 24.28 -10.95
N SER A 186 -13.32 24.22 -11.08
CA SER A 186 -12.46 25.42 -11.09
C SER A 186 -12.56 26.24 -12.39
N VAL A 187 -13.02 25.62 -13.48
CA VAL A 187 -13.08 26.23 -14.83
C VAL A 187 -14.44 26.11 -15.52
N LYS A 188 -15.37 25.29 -15.01
CA LYS A 188 -16.73 25.14 -15.56
C LYS A 188 -17.80 25.26 -14.48
N ILE A 189 -18.97 25.73 -14.88
CA ILE A 189 -20.18 25.76 -14.05
C ILE A 189 -21.28 24.92 -14.68
N ARG A 190 -22.14 24.33 -13.84
CA ARG A 190 -23.35 23.65 -14.31
C ARG A 190 -24.50 24.65 -14.45
N ARG A 191 -24.99 24.87 -15.68
CA ARG A 191 -26.22 25.63 -15.97
C ARG A 191 -27.17 24.76 -16.77
N ASP A 192 -28.42 24.67 -16.35
CA ASP A 192 -29.47 23.88 -17.03
C ASP A 192 -29.04 22.44 -17.37
N LYS A 193 -28.39 21.78 -16.40
CA LYS A 193 -27.81 20.42 -16.50
C LYS A 193 -26.63 20.27 -17.47
N LYS A 194 -26.24 21.32 -18.20
CA LYS A 194 -25.06 21.35 -19.07
C LYS A 194 -23.85 21.96 -18.34
N LEU A 195 -22.66 21.48 -18.68
CA LEU A 195 -21.41 22.11 -18.26
C LEU A 195 -21.06 23.21 -19.24
N VAL A 196 -20.85 24.42 -18.72
CA VAL A 196 -20.51 25.61 -19.50
C VAL A 196 -19.19 26.15 -18.99
N ASP A 197 -18.28 26.49 -19.90
CA ASP A 197 -17.00 27.09 -19.56
C ASP A 197 -17.20 28.46 -18.90
N LEU A 198 -16.43 28.71 -17.84
CA LEU A 198 -16.38 30.02 -17.21
C LEU A 198 -15.42 30.92 -18.00
N PRO A 199 -15.69 32.23 -18.06
CA PRO A 199 -14.68 33.15 -18.56
C PRO A 199 -13.48 33.19 -17.60
N PRO A 200 -12.26 33.50 -18.08
CA PRO A 200 -11.04 33.45 -17.26
C PRO A 200 -11.10 34.23 -15.94
N ASN A 201 -11.75 35.40 -15.95
CA ASN A 201 -11.95 36.24 -14.76
C ASN A 201 -12.93 35.65 -13.72
N LYS A 202 -13.55 34.51 -14.02
CA LYS A 202 -14.44 33.75 -13.12
C LYS A 202 -13.87 32.37 -12.79
N HIS A 203 -12.68 32.03 -13.29
CA HIS A 203 -11.98 30.84 -12.83
C HIS A 203 -11.64 30.97 -11.34
N GLN A 204 -11.55 29.83 -10.66
CA GLN A 204 -11.03 29.78 -9.30
C GLN A 204 -9.53 30.09 -9.34
N ASN A 205 -9.03 31.00 -8.50
CA ASN A 205 -7.58 31.24 -8.41
C ASN A 205 -6.85 30.01 -7.84
N LEU A 206 -5.53 29.94 -8.03
CA LEU A 206 -4.73 28.77 -7.66
C LEU A 206 -4.80 28.44 -6.16
N PHE A 207 -4.84 29.46 -5.29
CA PHE A 207 -4.91 29.26 -3.85
C PHE A 207 -6.22 28.60 -3.42
N ALA A 208 -7.34 29.13 -3.90
CA ALA A 208 -8.66 28.57 -3.63
C ALA A 208 -8.77 27.15 -4.21
N LEU A 209 -8.17 26.91 -5.38
CA LEU A 209 -8.11 25.56 -5.96
C LEU A 209 -7.31 24.62 -5.06
N ALA A 210 -6.13 25.04 -4.58
CA ALA A 210 -5.33 24.27 -3.64
C ALA A 210 -6.08 23.95 -2.34
N GLN A 211 -6.84 24.91 -1.80
CA GLN A 211 -7.72 24.68 -0.65
C GLN A 211 -8.73 23.56 -0.91
N ALA A 212 -9.35 23.52 -2.09
CA ALA A 212 -10.30 22.46 -2.46
C ALA A 212 -9.65 21.07 -2.59
N PHE A 213 -8.38 20.99 -3.03
CA PHE A 213 -7.62 19.74 -3.09
C PHE A 213 -7.28 19.20 -1.70
N VAL A 214 -6.87 20.08 -0.77
CA VAL A 214 -6.49 19.69 0.60
C VAL A 214 -7.69 19.57 1.55
N GLU A 215 -8.88 19.97 1.14
CA GLU A 215 -10.09 19.87 1.96
C GLU A 215 -10.32 18.42 2.42
N GLY A 216 -10.50 18.22 3.73
CA GLY A 216 -10.69 16.89 4.32
C GLY A 216 -9.45 15.99 4.29
N THR A 217 -8.26 16.54 4.01
CA THR A 217 -6.98 15.83 4.12
C THR A 217 -6.09 16.49 5.17
N ASN A 218 -4.99 15.83 5.53
CA ASN A 218 -3.96 16.38 6.42
C ASN A 218 -2.84 17.11 5.64
N CYS A 219 -3.05 17.37 4.35
CA CYS A 219 -2.10 18.11 3.52
C CYS A 219 -2.15 19.60 3.87
N ARG A 220 -1.03 20.27 3.64
CA ARG A 220 -0.90 21.72 3.77
C ARG A 220 -0.48 22.31 2.44
N ILE A 221 -0.89 23.55 2.18
CA ILE A 221 -0.60 24.23 0.92
C ILE A 221 0.86 24.68 0.91
N SER A 222 1.67 24.05 0.06
CA SER A 222 3.07 24.37 -0.19
C SER A 222 3.30 24.83 -1.63
N PRO A 223 4.44 25.46 -1.95
CA PRO A 223 4.78 25.84 -3.33
C PRO A 223 4.76 24.65 -4.29
N GLY A 224 5.39 23.52 -3.94
CA GLY A 224 5.42 22.32 -4.76
C GLY A 224 4.01 21.73 -5.03
N LEU A 225 3.12 21.74 -4.02
CA LEU A 225 1.72 21.34 -4.20
C LEU A 225 0.99 22.27 -5.18
N CYS A 226 1.18 23.59 -5.06
CA CYS A 226 0.62 24.56 -5.99
C CYS A 226 1.12 24.35 -7.41
N GLY A 227 2.42 24.09 -7.60
CA GLY A 227 3.01 23.76 -8.90
C GLY A 227 2.39 22.51 -9.53
N ARG A 228 2.19 21.46 -8.74
CA ARG A 228 1.49 20.23 -9.19
C ARG A 228 0.05 20.50 -9.59
N ILE A 229 -0.69 21.30 -8.83
CA ILE A 229 -2.07 21.66 -9.16
C ILE A 229 -2.14 22.53 -10.43
N ALA A 230 -1.22 23.48 -10.59
CA ALA A 230 -1.11 24.29 -11.81
C ALA A 230 -0.85 23.42 -13.04
N LEU A 231 0.07 22.45 -12.94
CA LEU A 231 0.30 21.46 -13.99
C LEU A 231 -0.96 20.64 -14.29
N MET A 232 -1.61 20.09 -13.26
CA MET A 232 -2.86 19.33 -13.42
C MET A 232 -3.93 20.15 -14.13
N ARG A 233 -4.09 21.43 -13.78
CA ARG A 233 -5.08 22.31 -14.42
C ARG A 233 -4.72 22.59 -15.88
N LYS A 234 -3.46 22.89 -16.18
CA LYS A 234 -2.97 23.06 -17.55
C LYS A 234 -3.29 21.84 -18.40
N VAL A 235 -2.91 20.64 -17.94
CA VAL A 235 -3.18 19.39 -18.67
C VAL A 235 -4.68 19.10 -18.76
N PHE A 236 -5.46 19.42 -17.74
CA PHE A 236 -6.91 19.19 -17.76
C PHE A 236 -7.63 20.07 -18.78
N LEU A 237 -7.17 21.31 -18.96
CA LEU A 237 -7.72 22.22 -19.96
C LEU A 237 -7.45 21.74 -21.40
N LEU A 238 -6.30 21.08 -21.61
CA LEU A 238 -5.92 20.50 -22.90
C LEU A 238 -6.60 19.13 -23.14
N HIS A 239 -6.65 18.29 -22.10
CA HIS A 239 -7.07 16.89 -22.15
C HIS A 239 -8.03 16.54 -21.00
N PRO A 240 -9.29 17.01 -20.99
CA PRO A 240 -10.24 16.72 -19.90
C PRO A 240 -10.76 15.27 -19.90
N GLY A 241 -10.43 14.49 -20.94
CA GLY A 241 -10.94 13.16 -21.26
C GLY A 241 -10.42 12.02 -20.38
N SER A 242 -10.60 10.79 -20.83
CA SER A 242 -10.15 9.59 -20.12
C SER A 242 -8.62 9.46 -20.07
N ASP A 243 -7.94 10.08 -21.03
CA ASP A 243 -6.49 10.16 -21.22
C ASP A 243 -5.79 11.20 -20.33
N PHE A 244 -6.54 12.05 -19.63
CA PHE A 244 -6.01 13.11 -18.74
C PHE A 244 -4.81 12.67 -17.88
N TRP A 245 -4.92 11.51 -17.22
CA TRP A 245 -3.87 11.03 -16.31
C TRP A 245 -2.64 10.53 -17.04
N ASP A 246 -2.82 9.95 -18.23
CA ASP A 246 -1.69 9.51 -19.08
C ASP A 246 -0.91 10.73 -19.59
N GLN A 247 -1.64 11.76 -20.06
CA GLN A 247 -1.06 13.03 -20.50
C GLN A 247 -0.35 13.77 -19.35
N LEU A 248 -0.89 13.71 -18.15
CA LEU A 248 -0.24 14.30 -16.97
C LEU A 248 1.09 13.60 -16.66
N ASP A 249 1.13 12.28 -16.72
CA ASP A 249 2.35 11.49 -16.50
C ASP A 249 3.40 11.76 -17.60
N GLU A 250 2.99 11.91 -18.86
CA GLU A 250 3.86 12.33 -19.96
C GLU A 250 4.48 13.72 -19.70
N HIS A 251 3.69 14.70 -19.30
CA HIS A 251 4.20 16.02 -18.93
C HIS A 251 5.20 15.99 -17.77
N LEU A 252 5.00 15.11 -16.77
CA LEU A 252 5.97 14.92 -15.68
C LEU A 252 7.29 14.28 -16.14
N VAL A 253 7.25 13.40 -17.14
CA VAL A 253 8.48 12.88 -17.76
C VAL A 253 9.22 14.03 -18.43
N VAL A 254 8.55 14.84 -19.26
CA VAL A 254 9.17 15.98 -19.94
C VAL A 254 9.79 16.96 -18.95
N MET A 255 9.08 17.32 -17.88
CA MET A 255 9.62 18.23 -16.85
C MET A 255 10.89 17.66 -16.19
N ARG A 256 10.92 16.36 -15.88
CA ARG A 256 12.11 15.73 -15.31
C ARG A 256 13.28 15.65 -16.28
N THR A 257 13.01 15.41 -17.56
CA THR A 257 14.03 15.45 -18.62
C THR A 257 14.61 16.87 -18.72
N LEU A 258 13.76 17.90 -18.72
CA LEU A 258 14.21 19.30 -18.76
C LEU A 258 15.03 19.69 -17.52
N ALA A 259 14.65 19.21 -16.34
CA ALA A 259 15.39 19.43 -15.10
C ALA A 259 16.66 18.59 -14.99
N ASN A 260 16.90 17.62 -15.90
CA ASN A 260 18.01 16.68 -15.84
C ASN A 260 18.16 15.96 -14.47
N GLY A 261 17.03 15.72 -13.79
CA GLY A 261 17.00 15.14 -12.44
C GLY A 261 17.42 16.07 -11.30
N ASP A 262 17.72 17.34 -11.57
CA ASP A 262 18.01 18.35 -10.55
C ASP A 262 16.70 18.83 -9.89
N SER A 263 16.65 18.79 -8.55
CA SER A 263 15.49 19.20 -7.79
C SER A 263 15.24 20.71 -7.89
N ASP A 264 16.31 21.51 -7.91
CA ASP A 264 16.19 22.97 -7.93
C ASP A 264 15.65 23.45 -9.28
N GLU A 265 16.10 22.85 -10.38
CA GLU A 265 15.56 23.11 -11.73
C GLU A 265 14.11 22.64 -11.86
N SER A 266 13.75 21.51 -11.26
CA SER A 266 12.36 21.05 -11.22
C SER A 266 11.47 22.07 -10.49
N ASP A 267 11.93 22.62 -9.37
CA ASP A 267 11.20 23.63 -8.61
C ASP A 267 11.02 24.92 -9.42
N LEU A 268 12.05 25.39 -10.15
CA LEU A 268 11.95 26.53 -11.06
C LEU A 268 10.91 26.30 -12.18
N LEU A 269 10.86 25.10 -12.76
CA LEU A 269 9.85 24.76 -13.77
C LEU A 269 8.42 24.82 -13.18
N PHE A 270 8.24 24.36 -11.94
CA PHE A 270 6.95 24.45 -11.24
C PHE A 270 6.59 25.89 -10.88
N GLU A 271 7.53 26.73 -10.47
CA GLU A 271 7.31 28.16 -10.25
C GLU A 271 6.83 28.86 -11.54
N GLY A 272 7.46 28.57 -12.67
CA GLY A 272 7.01 29.08 -13.98
C GLY A 272 5.59 28.62 -14.35
N LEU A 273 5.17 27.42 -13.94
CA LEU A 273 3.78 26.97 -14.11
C LEU A 273 2.81 27.72 -13.20
N ILE A 274 3.21 27.98 -11.95
CA ILE A 274 2.41 28.76 -10.99
C ILE A 274 2.16 30.17 -11.54
N ASP A 275 3.17 30.81 -12.10
CA ASP A 275 3.03 32.19 -12.60
C ASP A 275 2.14 32.26 -13.85
N LYS A 276 2.33 31.35 -14.81
CA LYS A 276 1.42 31.21 -15.97
C LYS A 276 -0.03 30.97 -15.55
N ASP A 277 -0.21 30.15 -14.52
CA ASP A 277 -1.52 29.83 -13.98
C ASP A 277 -2.17 31.06 -13.30
N LYS A 278 -1.41 31.86 -12.53
CA LYS A 278 -1.88 33.14 -11.97
C LYS A 278 -2.24 34.16 -13.05
N GLU A 279 -1.44 34.26 -14.11
CA GLU A 279 -1.72 35.15 -15.25
C GLU A 279 -3.05 34.78 -15.93
N GLN A 280 -3.31 33.48 -16.10
CA GLN A 280 -4.49 32.99 -16.80
C GLN A 280 -5.76 32.96 -15.94
N HIS A 281 -5.64 32.68 -14.64
CA HIS A 281 -6.77 32.41 -13.75
C HIS A 281 -6.94 33.45 -12.63
N GLY A 282 -6.11 34.49 -12.61
CA GLY A 282 -6.10 35.54 -11.60
C GLY A 282 -5.10 35.25 -10.48
N SER A 283 -4.46 36.32 -10.01
CA SER A 283 -3.47 36.28 -8.93
C SER A 283 -4.11 36.63 -7.59
N VAL A 284 -3.78 35.85 -6.56
CA VAL A 284 -4.00 36.14 -5.14
C VAL A 284 -2.74 35.73 -4.40
N ASP A 285 -2.32 36.53 -3.42
CA ASP A 285 -1.19 36.19 -2.57
C ASP A 285 -1.44 34.84 -1.87
N ILE A 286 -0.56 33.88 -2.16
CA ILE A 286 -0.65 32.54 -1.57
C ILE A 286 0.01 32.59 -0.20
N VAL A 287 -0.78 32.37 0.84
CA VAL A 287 -0.24 32.15 2.18
C VAL A 287 0.12 30.67 2.31
N TYR A 288 1.39 30.36 2.09
CA TYR A 288 1.91 29.01 2.28
C TYR A 288 1.87 28.61 3.74
N GLN A 289 1.46 27.37 3.96
CA GLN A 289 1.47 26.75 5.28
C GLN A 289 2.69 25.84 5.35
N GLY A 290 3.49 25.95 6.42
CA GLY A 290 4.62 25.03 6.63
C GLY A 290 4.15 23.57 6.60
N ALA A 291 5.00 22.64 6.17
CA ALA A 291 4.60 21.26 5.88
C ALA A 291 3.88 20.57 7.07
N GLY A 292 2.97 19.66 6.72
CA GLY A 292 2.25 18.83 7.69
C GLY A 292 3.01 17.53 7.94
N THR A 293 2.86 16.97 9.14
CA THR A 293 3.61 15.76 9.55
C THR A 293 3.45 14.58 8.60
N ILE A 294 2.25 14.39 8.02
CA ILE A 294 1.99 13.32 7.04
C ILE A 294 2.62 13.61 5.68
N GLN A 295 2.63 14.87 5.24
CA GLN A 295 3.22 15.25 3.96
C GLN A 295 4.75 15.07 4.01
N GLU A 296 5.39 15.49 5.10
CA GLU A 296 6.83 15.30 5.33
C GLU A 296 7.21 13.81 5.33
N GLU A 297 6.42 12.97 5.98
CA GLU A 297 6.64 11.53 5.97
C GLU A 297 6.52 10.93 4.56
N VAL A 298 5.51 11.35 3.81
CA VAL A 298 5.28 10.88 2.44
C VAL A 298 6.41 11.31 1.51
N ASP A 299 6.82 12.58 1.59
CA ASP A 299 7.90 13.11 0.77
C ASP A 299 9.24 12.42 1.12
N ALA A 300 9.48 12.13 2.40
CA ALA A 300 10.64 11.32 2.82
C ALA A 300 10.58 9.88 2.29
N ALA A 301 9.40 9.25 2.26
CA ALA A 301 9.23 7.91 1.69
C ALA A 301 9.44 7.91 0.17
N ILE A 302 8.99 8.96 -0.53
CA ILE A 302 9.22 9.13 -1.97
C ILE A 302 10.71 9.32 -2.26
N ALA A 303 11.37 10.22 -1.51
CA ALA A 303 12.81 10.46 -1.65
C ALA A 303 13.64 9.19 -1.42
N ALA A 304 13.29 8.38 -0.41
CA ALA A 304 13.96 7.12 -0.15
C ALA A 304 13.83 6.11 -1.31
N ASN A 305 12.68 6.07 -1.99
CA ASN A 305 12.43 5.16 -3.12
C ASN A 305 12.96 5.70 -4.46
N ALA A 306 13.10 7.01 -4.63
CA ALA A 306 13.64 7.63 -5.84
C ALA A 306 15.10 7.25 -6.10
N ILE A 307 15.87 7.00 -5.02
CA ILE A 307 17.26 6.53 -5.07
C ILE A 307 17.34 5.13 -5.71
N ASP A 308 16.32 4.29 -5.53
CA ASP A 308 16.31 2.91 -6.03
C ASP A 308 15.89 2.84 -7.52
N ALA A 309 15.05 3.78 -7.98
CA ALA A 309 14.52 3.79 -9.35
C ALA A 309 15.49 4.37 -10.40
N THR A 310 16.49 5.16 -10.01
CA THR A 310 17.43 5.82 -10.93
C THR A 310 18.40 4.86 -11.64
N ILE A 311 18.34 3.56 -11.32
CA ILE A 311 19.22 2.53 -11.90
C ILE A 311 18.76 2.05 -13.29
N THR A 312 17.59 2.45 -13.82
CA THR A 312 17.01 1.78 -15.01
C THR A 312 16.26 2.68 -16.00
N VAL A 313 16.89 3.67 -16.63
CA VAL A 313 16.29 4.32 -17.82
C VAL A 313 17.32 4.50 -18.94
N ASN A 314 16.98 3.97 -20.12
CA ASN A 314 17.78 4.02 -21.34
C ASN A 314 17.48 5.34 -22.10
N PRO A 315 18.46 6.22 -22.37
CA PRO A 315 18.24 7.61 -22.78
C PRO A 315 17.75 7.86 -24.23
N ASP A 316 17.58 6.84 -25.07
CA ASP A 316 17.38 7.03 -26.53
C ASP A 316 15.96 7.44 -26.99
N ALA A 317 14.99 7.70 -26.09
CA ALA A 317 13.56 7.81 -26.47
C ALA A 317 12.95 9.24 -26.53
N LEU A 318 13.70 10.32 -26.27
CA LEU A 318 13.11 11.64 -25.95
C LEU A 318 13.37 12.80 -26.93
N ALA A 319 13.83 12.54 -28.16
CA ALA A 319 14.28 13.60 -29.08
C ALA A 319 13.19 14.23 -29.98
N ALA A 320 11.90 14.26 -29.62
CA ALA A 320 10.86 14.76 -30.52
C ALA A 320 9.66 15.45 -29.84
N ASP A 321 9.88 16.52 -29.07
CA ASP A 321 8.82 17.53 -28.83
C ASP A 321 9.42 18.90 -28.47
N ASP A 322 9.58 19.75 -29.49
CA ASP A 322 10.22 21.07 -29.39
C ASP A 322 9.21 22.21 -29.15
N THR A 323 8.00 21.92 -28.65
CA THR A 323 6.93 22.93 -28.53
C THR A 323 6.91 23.73 -27.21
N ILE A 324 7.88 23.54 -26.30
CA ILE A 324 7.85 24.21 -24.99
C ILE A 324 8.48 25.62 -24.99
N ASN A 325 9.25 26.00 -26.02
CA ASN A 325 9.88 27.32 -26.12
C ASN A 325 9.43 28.09 -27.38
N GLY A 326 8.15 28.49 -27.45
CA GLY A 326 7.71 29.51 -28.40
C GLY A 326 8.10 30.92 -27.93
N PRO A 327 8.86 31.72 -28.71
CA PRO A 327 9.28 33.04 -28.31
C PRO A 327 8.11 34.03 -28.41
N GLY A 328 7.80 34.68 -27.28
CA GLY A 328 7.05 35.94 -27.27
C GLY A 328 7.89 37.05 -27.89
N GLY A 329 7.92 37.10 -29.23
CA GLY A 329 8.49 38.18 -30.01
C GLY A 329 7.40 39.12 -30.50
N SER A 330 7.17 40.20 -29.75
CA SER A 330 6.48 41.39 -30.23
C SER A 330 7.41 42.13 -31.19
N GLU A 331 7.08 42.17 -32.48
CA GLU A 331 7.68 43.15 -33.40
C GLU A 331 6.62 43.90 -34.20
N ALA A 332 6.88 45.19 -34.30
CA ALA A 332 6.03 46.28 -34.73
C ALA A 332 5.54 46.18 -36.18
N GLY A 333 4.28 46.55 -36.40
CA GLY A 333 3.79 46.92 -37.72
C GLY A 333 4.18 48.38 -38.05
N PRO A 334 4.73 48.67 -39.23
CA PRO A 334 4.76 50.04 -39.76
C PRO A 334 3.38 50.35 -40.36
N SER A 335 2.71 51.40 -39.88
CA SER A 335 2.78 52.78 -40.39
C SER A 335 2.26 52.93 -41.82
N ASN A 336 1.15 53.66 -41.89
CA ASN A 336 0.51 54.20 -43.09
C ASN A 336 1.48 54.84 -44.08
N GLY A 337 1.13 54.75 -45.36
CA GLY A 337 1.56 55.66 -46.42
C GLY A 337 0.44 55.82 -47.44
N ASP A 338 -0.08 57.05 -47.52
CA ASP A 338 -0.89 57.58 -48.62
C ASP A 338 -0.13 57.58 -49.95
#